data_AF-A0A4Y9ZXA1-F1
#
_entry.id   AF-A0A4Y9ZXA1-F1
#
_cell.length_a   1.000
_cell.length_b   1.000
_cell.length_c   1.000
_cell.angle_alpha   90.00
_cell.angle_beta   90.00
_cell.angle_gamma   90.00
#
_symmetry.space_group_name_H-M   'P 1'
#
loop_
_entity.id
_entity.type
_entity.pdbx_description
1 polymer ?
#
loop_
_entity_poly.entity_id
_entity_poly.type
_entity_poly.pdbx_seq_one_letter_code
_entity_poly.pdbx_strand_id
1 'polypeptide(L)'
;PKVDERASWNLRDVKFAVGGRLENWAVLLIKDRNDRDEFQSMQDPELTKTIQGFMKMCRLCGMTVGQNLPGLAQVDLLPKTQTDPIRGAAVQKVREALMTLKPKPRLVLVILSSSDKHVYSGIKHLCDVYLDVPTVCVQSAKIRKDKGQVQYFANVALKVNMKLGGVNHRLDDNMMGKLQKPPTMIVGMDVTHPGPSTVKGTPSIAAVVASVDQQFAQYPASLRMQQSKKEMITDLQDMMEERLTLYRSKNNRTLPQRILVYRDGVSEGQFAIVVEDEIPKMRAAFRKFDTPQTPYRPKLTVVICGKRHHTRFYPTEAQHADRDGNPRPGTVVDRGITAIYEFDFFLQAHGGLQGTTRPTHYYVVCNEMSLKADDLQVLTNAVSYTFARATKAVSLVSPAYYADLACERGRCYLHKLLQGISSSGTTATSASESQADDDVRREAEQMWHGGVKGPGLKDIMFYL
;
A
#
# COMPACT_ATOMS: atom_id res chain seq x y z
N PRO A 1 13.15 -19.64 -0.06
CA PRO A 1 12.19 -20.64 -0.61
C PRO A 1 12.40 -20.73 -2.13
N LYS A 2 12.17 -21.90 -2.74
CA LYS A 2 12.27 -22.02 -4.20
C LYS A 2 11.12 -21.26 -4.86
N VAL A 3 11.45 -20.43 -5.85
CA VAL A 3 10.48 -19.73 -6.70
C VAL A 3 10.11 -20.68 -7.84
N ASP A 4 8.81 -20.82 -8.10
CA ASP A 4 8.29 -21.63 -9.20
C ASP A 4 8.27 -20.85 -10.53
N GLU A 5 7.87 -21.54 -11.61
CA GLU A 5 7.82 -20.97 -12.96
C GLU A 5 6.81 -19.83 -13.12
N ARG A 6 5.89 -19.65 -12.17
CA ARG A 6 4.91 -18.55 -12.12
C ARG A 6 5.39 -17.37 -11.28
N ALA A 7 6.68 -17.33 -10.95
CA ALA A 7 7.26 -16.35 -10.03
C ALA A 7 6.58 -16.35 -8.65
N SER A 8 6.14 -17.52 -8.19
CA SER A 8 5.44 -17.70 -6.91
C SER A 8 6.22 -18.64 -5.99
N TRP A 9 6.01 -18.50 -4.68
CA TRP A 9 6.54 -19.39 -3.66
C TRP A 9 5.51 -19.54 -2.53
N ASN A 10 5.82 -20.33 -1.51
CA ASN A 10 4.95 -20.49 -0.35
C ASN A 10 5.73 -20.35 0.97
N LEU A 11 4.98 -20.28 2.08
CA LEU A 11 5.51 -20.10 3.43
C LEU A 11 5.66 -21.43 4.20
N ARG A 12 5.64 -22.59 3.51
CA ARG A 12 5.84 -23.88 4.19
C ARG A 12 7.30 -24.00 4.60
N ASP A 13 7.51 -24.41 5.85
CA ASP A 13 8.82 -24.71 6.43
C ASP A 13 9.84 -23.56 6.35
N VAL A 14 9.34 -22.33 6.26
CA VAL A 14 10.16 -21.10 6.26
C VAL A 14 9.61 -20.10 7.27
N LYS A 15 10.49 -19.20 7.73
CA LYS A 15 10.15 -18.10 8.64
C LYS A 15 10.30 -16.76 7.92
N PHE A 16 9.65 -15.74 8.46
CA PHE A 16 9.91 -14.36 8.07
C PHE A 16 11.37 -14.01 8.37
N ALA A 17 11.98 -13.21 7.50
CA ALA A 17 13.37 -12.76 7.68
C ALA A 17 13.58 -11.99 8.99
N VAL A 18 12.57 -11.21 9.40
CA VAL A 18 12.49 -10.58 10.73
C VAL A 18 11.05 -10.69 11.22
N GLY A 19 10.85 -11.40 12.33
CA GLY A 19 9.54 -11.52 12.99
C GLY A 19 9.24 -10.30 13.86
N GLY A 20 8.07 -9.70 13.66
CA GLY A 20 7.51 -8.67 14.53
C GLY A 20 7.02 -9.23 15.87
N ARG A 21 6.70 -8.32 16.79
CA ARG A 21 6.21 -8.66 18.13
C ARG A 21 4.71 -8.40 18.24
N LEU A 22 3.93 -9.47 18.22
CA LEU A 22 2.47 -9.46 18.42
C LEU A 22 2.15 -9.66 19.91
N GLU A 23 2.29 -8.58 20.66
CA GLU A 23 1.99 -8.48 22.09
C GLU A 23 1.02 -7.30 22.30
N ASN A 24 0.18 -7.37 23.35
CA ASN A 24 -0.84 -6.35 23.63
C ASN A 24 -1.68 -6.01 22.38
N TRP A 25 -2.34 -7.01 21.81
CA TRP A 25 -3.21 -6.88 20.63
C TRP A 25 -4.63 -7.30 20.97
N ALA A 26 -5.59 -6.93 20.11
CA ALA A 26 -7.00 -7.23 20.32
C ALA A 26 -7.66 -7.83 19.09
N VAL A 27 -8.79 -8.51 19.30
CA VAL A 27 -9.71 -8.97 18.26
C VAL A 27 -11.03 -8.23 18.44
N LEU A 28 -11.48 -7.58 17.37
CA LEU A 28 -12.81 -6.99 17.28
C LEU A 28 -13.69 -7.87 16.40
N LEU A 29 -14.69 -8.51 17.00
CA LEU A 29 -15.71 -9.27 16.28
C LEU A 29 -16.86 -8.34 15.88
N ILE A 30 -17.07 -8.16 14.58
CA ILE A 30 -18.16 -7.36 14.03
C ILE A 30 -19.20 -8.30 13.44
N LYS A 31 -20.41 -8.24 13.99
CA LYS A 31 -21.58 -9.00 13.53
C LYS A 31 -22.55 -8.06 12.84
N ASP A 32 -23.18 -8.51 11.76
CA ASP A 32 -24.15 -7.75 10.97
C ASP A 32 -25.58 -8.31 11.14
N ARG A 33 -25.78 -9.24 12.09
CA ARG A 33 -27.06 -9.91 12.40
C ARG A 33 -27.66 -10.59 11.17
N ASN A 34 -26.81 -11.32 10.46
CA ASN A 34 -27.18 -12.05 9.25
C ASN A 34 -26.65 -13.49 9.31
N ASP A 35 -27.08 -14.33 8.36
CA ASP A 35 -26.69 -15.74 8.28
C ASP A 35 -25.19 -15.96 7.99
N ARG A 36 -24.40 -14.89 7.83
CA ARG A 36 -22.94 -14.92 7.63
C ARG A 36 -22.15 -14.65 8.91
N ASP A 37 -22.85 -14.47 10.04
CA ASP A 37 -22.24 -14.41 11.37
C ASP A 37 -21.75 -15.82 11.77
N GLU A 38 -20.51 -16.14 11.38
CA GLU A 38 -19.88 -17.44 11.63
C GLU A 38 -19.56 -17.73 13.10
N PHE A 39 -19.53 -16.70 13.94
CA PHE A 39 -19.22 -16.78 15.37
C PHE A 39 -20.38 -16.20 16.18
N GLN A 40 -20.83 -16.93 17.21
CA GLN A 40 -22.02 -16.56 17.99
C GLN A 40 -21.77 -15.38 18.92
N SER A 41 -20.63 -15.37 19.62
CA SER A 41 -20.23 -14.31 20.53
C SER A 41 -18.71 -14.31 20.77
N MET A 42 -18.23 -13.39 21.61
CA MET A 42 -16.84 -13.41 22.10
C MET A 42 -16.47 -14.67 22.90
N GLN A 43 -17.47 -15.39 23.45
CA GLN A 43 -17.29 -16.63 24.20
C GLN A 43 -17.38 -17.87 23.31
N ASP A 44 -17.57 -17.71 22.00
CA ASP A 44 -17.65 -18.84 21.07
C ASP A 44 -16.34 -19.66 21.08
N PRO A 45 -16.41 -20.98 21.37
CA PRO A 45 -15.24 -21.86 21.35
C PRO A 45 -14.51 -21.89 20.00
N GLU A 46 -15.24 -21.79 18.88
CA GLU A 46 -14.64 -21.80 17.55
C GLU A 46 -13.92 -20.48 17.24
N LEU A 47 -14.39 -19.35 17.80
CA LEU A 47 -13.64 -18.09 17.74
C LEU A 47 -12.31 -18.23 18.48
N THR A 48 -12.34 -18.77 19.70
CA THR A 48 -11.15 -18.99 20.52
C THR A 48 -10.14 -19.90 19.81
N LYS A 49 -10.61 -21.01 19.25
CA LYS A 49 -9.80 -21.95 18.45
C LYS A 49 -9.21 -21.28 17.20
N THR A 50 -9.98 -20.45 16.50
CA THR A 50 -9.50 -19.68 15.33
C THR A 50 -8.39 -18.71 15.72
N ILE A 51 -8.56 -17.97 16.82
CA ILE A 51 -7.56 -17.04 17.35
C ILE A 51 -6.27 -17.79 17.73
N GLN A 52 -6.39 -18.90 18.46
CA GLN A 52 -5.24 -19.73 18.85
C GLN A 52 -4.52 -20.31 17.64
N GLY A 53 -5.26 -20.77 16.63
CA GLY A 53 -4.72 -21.24 15.35
C GLY A 53 -3.93 -20.16 14.62
N PHE A 54 -4.46 -18.93 14.58
CA PHE A 54 -3.77 -17.78 14.01
C PHE A 54 -2.50 -17.42 14.80
N MET A 55 -2.57 -17.39 16.14
CA MET A 55 -1.39 -17.17 17.00
C MET A 55 -0.32 -18.22 16.77
N LYS A 56 -0.70 -19.50 16.67
CA LYS A 56 0.21 -20.61 16.34
C LYS A 56 0.88 -20.37 14.98
N MET A 57 0.12 -19.96 13.97
CA MET A 57 0.68 -19.65 12.65
C MET A 57 1.69 -18.49 12.71
N CYS A 58 1.37 -17.39 13.39
CA CYS A 58 2.30 -16.28 13.58
C CYS A 58 3.63 -16.73 14.22
N ARG A 59 3.57 -17.61 15.23
CA ARG A 59 4.78 -18.21 15.84
C ARG A 59 5.55 -19.10 14.86
N LEU A 60 4.85 -19.92 14.07
CA LEU A 60 5.47 -20.76 13.04
C LEU A 60 6.19 -19.92 11.98
N CYS A 61 5.62 -18.77 11.61
CA CYS A 61 6.26 -17.80 10.73
C CYS A 61 7.43 -17.02 11.38
N GLY A 62 7.75 -17.28 12.65
CA GLY A 62 8.88 -16.65 13.35
C GLY A 62 8.58 -15.34 14.07
N MET A 63 7.30 -14.97 14.23
CA MET A 63 6.91 -13.81 15.04
C MET A 63 6.96 -14.13 16.54
N THR A 64 7.26 -13.13 17.36
CA THR A 64 7.07 -13.24 18.82
C THR A 64 5.61 -12.97 19.14
N VAL A 65 4.91 -13.92 19.76
CA VAL A 65 3.49 -13.81 20.07
C VAL A 65 3.28 -14.08 21.55
N GLY A 66 2.55 -13.19 22.23
CA GLY A 66 2.20 -13.35 23.65
C GLY A 66 1.53 -14.69 23.95
N GLN A 67 1.66 -15.17 25.20
CA GLN A 67 1.08 -16.44 25.63
C GLN A 67 -0.44 -16.35 25.87
N ASN A 68 -0.89 -15.22 26.40
CA ASN A 68 -2.29 -14.98 26.72
C ASN A 68 -3.12 -14.71 25.46
N LEU A 69 -4.42 -15.02 25.52
CA LEU A 69 -5.38 -14.59 24.51
C LEU A 69 -5.41 -13.05 24.40
N PRO A 70 -5.65 -12.50 23.20
CA PRO A 70 -5.78 -11.07 23.00
C PRO A 70 -7.00 -10.49 23.73
N GLY A 71 -7.02 -9.16 23.90
CA GLY A 71 -8.25 -8.46 24.31
C GLY A 71 -9.37 -8.71 23.30
N LEU A 72 -10.60 -8.91 23.77
CA LEU A 72 -11.76 -9.16 22.91
C LEU A 72 -12.77 -8.02 23.05
N ALA A 73 -13.28 -7.57 21.91
CA ALA A 73 -14.43 -6.70 21.83
C ALA A 73 -15.39 -7.22 20.76
N GLN A 74 -16.68 -6.98 20.94
CA GLN A 74 -17.71 -7.33 19.98
C GLN A 74 -18.61 -6.13 19.75
N VAL A 75 -19.09 -6.02 18.51
CA VAL A 75 -20.14 -5.09 18.14
C VAL A 75 -21.15 -5.80 17.25
N ASP A 76 -22.43 -5.67 17.59
CA ASP A 76 -23.55 -6.09 16.76
C ASP A 76 -24.07 -4.85 16.03
N LEU A 77 -23.77 -4.78 14.74
CA LEU A 77 -24.20 -3.68 13.88
C LEU A 77 -25.68 -3.82 13.53
N LEU A 78 -26.34 -2.67 13.43
CA LEU A 78 -27.69 -2.61 12.91
C LEU A 78 -27.68 -2.82 11.38
N PRO A 79 -28.76 -3.34 10.80
CA PRO A 79 -28.93 -3.43 9.36
C PRO A 79 -28.76 -2.06 8.71
N LYS A 80 -28.26 -2.06 7.46
CA LYS A 80 -28.13 -0.83 6.68
C LYS A 80 -29.52 -0.21 6.46
N THR A 81 -29.67 1.06 6.83
CA THR A 81 -30.89 1.84 6.61
C THR A 81 -30.66 2.90 5.52
N GLN A 82 -31.75 3.42 4.94
CA GLN A 82 -31.66 4.56 4.01
C GLN A 82 -31.14 5.84 4.69
N THR A 83 -31.38 5.97 6.00
CA THR A 83 -30.93 7.11 6.81
C THR A 83 -29.46 7.05 7.21
N ASP A 84 -28.80 5.89 7.05
CA ASP A 84 -27.36 5.73 7.29
C ASP A 84 -26.67 5.03 6.09
N PRO A 85 -26.65 5.67 4.91
CA PRO A 85 -26.19 5.05 3.67
C PRO A 85 -24.70 4.72 3.69
N ILE A 86 -23.92 5.43 4.52
CA ILE A 86 -22.47 5.24 4.71
C ILE A 86 -22.09 4.57 6.03
N ARG A 87 -23.06 4.00 6.76
CA ARG A 87 -22.83 3.24 8.01
C ARG A 87 -22.11 4.07 9.10
N GLY A 88 -22.34 5.38 9.19
CA GLY A 88 -21.75 6.28 10.19
C GLY A 88 -22.13 5.91 11.63
N ALA A 89 -23.39 5.53 11.89
CA ALA A 89 -23.82 5.09 13.21
C ALA A 89 -23.19 3.75 13.60
N ALA A 90 -22.99 2.86 12.61
CA ALA A 90 -22.27 1.61 12.81
C ALA A 90 -20.80 1.83 13.17
N VAL A 91 -20.12 2.77 12.50
CA VAL A 91 -18.73 3.15 12.80
C VAL A 91 -18.61 3.76 14.21
N GLN A 92 -19.60 4.53 14.65
CA GLN A 92 -19.64 5.08 16.01
C GLN A 92 -19.73 3.96 17.07
N LYS A 93 -20.54 2.93 16.85
CA LYS A 93 -20.55 1.74 17.73
C LYS A 93 -19.23 0.99 17.74
N VAL A 94 -18.55 0.91 16.58
CA VAL A 94 -17.19 0.35 16.52
C VAL A 94 -16.23 1.16 17.39
N ARG A 95 -16.30 2.51 17.35
CA ARG A 95 -15.48 3.38 18.22
C ARG A 95 -15.73 3.07 19.68
N GLU A 96 -16.98 2.99 20.11
CA GLU A 96 -17.35 2.66 21.49
C GLU A 96 -16.75 1.32 21.93
N ALA A 97 -16.92 0.28 21.12
CA ALA A 97 -16.36 -1.05 21.40
C ALA A 97 -14.83 -1.06 21.45
N LEU A 98 -14.14 -0.31 20.59
CA LEU A 98 -12.68 -0.21 20.62
C LEU A 98 -12.18 0.54 21.86
N MET A 99 -12.94 1.51 22.36
CA MET A 99 -12.56 2.32 23.53
C MET A 99 -12.64 1.55 24.86
N THR A 100 -13.37 0.43 24.91
CA THR A 100 -13.43 -0.46 26.08
C THR A 100 -12.14 -1.29 26.25
N LEU A 101 -11.37 -1.47 25.17
CA LEU A 101 -10.11 -2.23 25.22
C LEU A 101 -9.03 -1.44 25.99
N LYS A 102 -8.63 -1.96 27.15
CA LYS A 102 -7.57 -1.42 28.01
C LYS A 102 -6.52 -2.49 28.35
N PRO A 103 -5.22 -2.19 28.24
CA PRO A 103 -4.63 -0.96 27.67
C PRO A 103 -4.90 -0.84 26.15
N LYS A 104 -4.61 0.33 25.57
CA LYS A 104 -4.75 0.55 24.12
C LYS A 104 -3.95 -0.53 23.36
N PRO A 105 -4.57 -1.30 22.45
CA PRO A 105 -3.87 -2.36 21.75
C PRO A 105 -2.89 -1.80 20.71
N ARG A 106 -1.80 -2.51 20.47
CA ARG A 106 -0.81 -2.21 19.41
C ARG A 106 -1.29 -2.56 18.02
N LEU A 107 -2.26 -3.47 17.92
CA LEU A 107 -2.89 -3.89 16.67
C LEU A 107 -4.27 -4.48 16.98
N VAL A 108 -5.23 -4.26 16.09
CA VAL A 108 -6.56 -4.90 16.15
C VAL A 108 -6.78 -5.78 14.92
N LEU A 109 -7.04 -7.06 15.14
CA LEU A 109 -7.58 -7.96 14.12
C LEU A 109 -9.10 -7.80 14.10
N VAL A 110 -9.64 -7.28 13.00
CA VAL A 110 -11.07 -7.04 12.86
C VAL A 110 -11.70 -8.16 12.03
N ILE A 111 -12.62 -8.91 12.62
CA ILE A 111 -13.35 -9.98 11.97
C ILE A 111 -14.70 -9.41 11.51
N LEU A 112 -14.90 -9.35 10.19
CA LEU A 112 -16.10 -8.81 9.56
C LEU A 112 -16.98 -9.97 9.06
N SER A 113 -18.26 -9.97 9.40
CA SER A 113 -19.19 -10.98 8.86
C SER A 113 -19.66 -10.71 7.43
N SER A 114 -19.59 -9.45 6.98
CA SER A 114 -19.93 -9.07 5.61
C SER A 114 -18.78 -8.41 4.86
N SER A 115 -19.01 -8.15 3.56
CA SER A 115 -18.13 -7.37 2.70
C SER A 115 -18.59 -5.91 2.56
N ASP A 116 -19.28 -5.36 3.57
CA ASP A 116 -19.74 -3.97 3.55
C ASP A 116 -18.55 -3.01 3.49
N LYS A 117 -18.38 -2.38 2.31
CA LYS A 117 -17.30 -1.42 2.05
C LYS A 117 -17.42 -0.15 2.89
N HIS A 118 -18.62 0.27 3.28
CA HIS A 118 -18.82 1.46 4.11
C HIS A 118 -18.29 1.23 5.52
N VAL A 119 -18.60 0.08 6.11
CA VAL A 119 -18.05 -0.32 7.43
C VAL A 119 -16.54 -0.45 7.35
N TYR A 120 -16.00 -1.11 6.33
CA TYR A 120 -14.55 -1.23 6.13
C TYR A 120 -13.86 0.14 6.03
N SER A 121 -14.33 1.02 5.14
CA SER A 121 -13.77 2.37 4.97
C SER A 121 -13.85 3.18 6.26
N GLY A 122 -14.99 3.12 6.96
CA GLY A 122 -15.20 3.79 8.23
C GLY A 122 -14.27 3.28 9.35
N ILE A 123 -14.01 1.97 9.44
CA ILE A 123 -13.04 1.39 10.38
C ILE A 123 -11.62 1.89 10.08
N LYS A 124 -11.22 1.88 8.79
CA LYS A 124 -9.90 2.39 8.39
C LYS A 124 -9.75 3.85 8.71
N HIS A 125 -10.76 4.66 8.38
CA HIS A 125 -10.75 6.07 8.72
C HIS A 125 -10.67 6.32 10.23
N LEU A 126 -11.56 5.69 11.00
CA LEU A 126 -11.59 5.78 12.47
C LEU A 126 -10.24 5.41 13.09
N CYS A 127 -9.68 4.25 12.71
CA CYS A 127 -8.49 3.72 13.36
C CYS A 127 -7.21 4.42 12.90
N ASP A 128 -7.12 4.78 11.62
CA ASP A 128 -5.89 5.34 11.06
C ASP A 128 -5.76 6.84 11.38
N VAL A 129 -6.87 7.58 11.43
CA VAL A 129 -6.86 9.05 11.59
C VAL A 129 -7.17 9.47 13.03
N TYR A 130 -8.10 8.80 13.72
CA TYR A 130 -8.55 9.26 15.04
C TYR A 130 -7.99 8.44 16.21
N LEU A 131 -7.95 7.11 16.09
CA LEU A 131 -7.55 6.25 17.21
C LEU A 131 -6.06 5.90 17.19
N ASP A 132 -5.34 6.19 16.11
CA ASP A 132 -3.93 5.84 15.92
C ASP A 132 -3.63 4.38 16.28
N VAL A 133 -4.36 3.45 15.66
CA VAL A 133 -4.23 2.01 15.91
C VAL A 133 -4.20 1.19 14.61
N PRO A 134 -3.15 0.39 14.37
CA PRO A 134 -3.08 -0.48 13.21
C PRO A 134 -4.20 -1.53 13.21
N THR A 135 -4.88 -1.70 12.07
CA THR A 135 -5.91 -2.73 11.91
C THR A 135 -5.65 -3.67 10.74
N VAL A 136 -5.95 -4.96 10.93
CA VAL A 136 -5.99 -5.97 9.87
C VAL A 136 -7.40 -6.56 9.83
N CYS A 137 -8.11 -6.38 8.71
CA CYS A 137 -9.48 -6.87 8.59
C CYS A 137 -9.50 -8.22 7.84
N VAL A 138 -10.29 -9.15 8.34
CA VAL A 138 -10.51 -10.49 7.77
C VAL A 138 -12.01 -10.76 7.67
N GLN A 139 -12.41 -11.62 6.73
CA GLN A 139 -13.82 -12.05 6.63
C GLN A 139 -14.02 -13.30 7.50
N SER A 140 -15.08 -13.31 8.31
CA SER A 140 -15.45 -14.43 9.18
C SER A 140 -15.46 -15.76 8.41
N ALA A 141 -16.18 -15.79 7.28
CA ALA A 141 -16.34 -16.96 6.43
C ALA A 141 -15.01 -17.47 5.83
N LYS A 142 -14.00 -16.60 5.69
CA LYS A 142 -12.68 -16.98 5.17
C LYS A 142 -11.75 -17.45 6.27
N ILE A 143 -11.75 -16.78 7.43
CA ILE A 143 -10.85 -17.11 8.53
C ILE A 143 -11.29 -18.38 9.27
N ARG A 144 -12.60 -18.67 9.31
CA ARG A 144 -13.15 -19.90 9.90
C ARG A 144 -12.98 -21.13 9.00
N LYS A 145 -12.90 -20.97 7.68
CA LYS A 145 -12.92 -22.09 6.73
C LYS A 145 -11.76 -23.07 6.95
N ASP A 146 -12.08 -24.28 7.42
CA ASP A 146 -11.09 -25.33 7.71
C ASP A 146 -10.19 -25.65 6.52
N LYS A 147 -10.79 -25.86 5.33
CA LYS A 147 -10.04 -26.15 4.11
C LYS A 147 -9.26 -24.92 3.65
N GLY A 148 -7.94 -24.97 3.85
CA GLY A 148 -7.01 -23.90 3.46
C GLY A 148 -6.78 -22.85 4.56
N GLN A 149 -7.31 -23.06 5.77
CA GLN A 149 -7.18 -22.11 6.89
C GLN A 149 -5.74 -21.74 7.20
N VAL A 150 -4.84 -22.74 7.22
CA VAL A 150 -3.41 -22.58 7.48
C VAL A 150 -2.78 -21.58 6.50
N GLN A 151 -3.09 -21.71 5.20
CA GLN A 151 -2.60 -20.77 4.18
C GLN A 151 -3.21 -19.38 4.35
N TYR A 152 -4.50 -19.31 4.72
CA TYR A 152 -5.17 -18.03 4.99
C TYR A 152 -4.51 -17.31 6.18
N PHE A 153 -4.27 -18.01 7.29
CA PHE A 153 -3.53 -17.48 8.45
C PHE A 153 -2.15 -16.98 8.06
N ALA A 154 -1.39 -17.74 7.26
CA ALA A 154 -0.06 -17.34 6.82
C ALA A 154 -0.11 -16.05 5.98
N ASN A 155 -1.09 -15.92 5.08
CA ASN A 155 -1.30 -14.71 4.28
C ASN A 155 -1.73 -13.50 5.13
N VAL A 156 -2.52 -13.72 6.19
CA VAL A 156 -2.85 -12.67 7.16
C VAL A 156 -1.61 -12.28 7.97
N ALA A 157 -0.80 -13.25 8.40
CA ALA A 157 0.43 -13.03 9.15
C ALA A 157 1.44 -12.17 8.37
N LEU A 158 1.53 -12.31 7.04
CA LEU A 158 2.33 -11.41 6.19
C LEU A 158 1.99 -9.93 6.45
N LYS A 159 0.70 -9.59 6.51
CA LYS A 159 0.23 -8.21 6.75
C LYS A 159 0.50 -7.78 8.20
N VAL A 160 0.23 -8.65 9.17
CA VAL A 160 0.46 -8.35 10.59
C VAL A 160 1.94 -8.08 10.85
N ASN A 161 2.82 -8.93 10.31
CA ASN A 161 4.26 -8.80 10.49
C ASN A 161 4.78 -7.45 9.99
N MET A 162 4.38 -7.04 8.78
CA MET A 162 4.81 -5.76 8.21
C MET A 162 4.30 -4.55 9.00
N LYS A 163 3.06 -4.60 9.52
CA LYS A 163 2.52 -3.51 10.37
C LYS A 163 3.19 -3.40 11.72
N LEU A 164 3.84 -4.47 12.18
CA LEU A 164 4.60 -4.50 13.42
C LEU A 164 6.10 -4.26 13.19
N GLY A 165 6.49 -3.78 12.00
CA GLY A 165 7.88 -3.45 11.65
C GLY A 165 8.76 -4.65 11.29
N GLY A 166 8.18 -5.85 11.13
CA GLY A 166 8.89 -7.04 10.68
C GLY A 166 9.25 -7.00 9.18
N VAL A 167 9.96 -8.03 8.73
CA VAL A 167 10.36 -8.21 7.33
C VAL A 167 10.03 -9.64 6.90
N ASN A 168 9.13 -9.77 5.92
CA ASN A 168 8.66 -11.09 5.48
C ASN A 168 9.73 -11.84 4.68
N HIS A 169 10.28 -11.20 3.66
CA HIS A 169 11.29 -11.77 2.77
C HIS A 169 12.22 -10.66 2.25
N ARG A 170 13.38 -11.05 1.73
CA ARG A 170 14.43 -10.17 1.20
C ARG A 170 14.91 -10.70 -0.14
N LEU A 171 15.57 -9.83 -0.91
CA LEU A 171 16.33 -10.23 -2.09
C LEU A 171 17.60 -10.99 -1.68
N ASP A 172 18.21 -11.68 -2.64
CA ASP A 172 19.51 -12.32 -2.44
C ASP A 172 20.62 -11.29 -2.17
N ASP A 173 21.71 -11.74 -1.57
CA ASP A 173 22.80 -10.87 -1.10
C ASP A 173 23.48 -10.09 -2.23
N ASN A 174 23.52 -10.63 -3.45
CA ASN A 174 24.11 -9.94 -4.60
C ASN A 174 23.26 -8.73 -4.99
N MET A 175 21.94 -8.93 -5.13
CA MET A 175 21.03 -7.83 -5.43
C MET A 175 20.96 -6.80 -4.29
N MET A 176 20.95 -7.27 -3.04
CA MET A 176 21.04 -6.39 -1.87
C MET A 176 22.33 -5.56 -1.90
N GLY A 177 23.48 -6.18 -2.20
CA GLY A 177 24.77 -5.50 -2.31
C GLY A 177 24.76 -4.36 -3.33
N LYS A 178 24.14 -4.58 -4.51
CA LYS A 178 23.98 -3.54 -5.55
C LYS A 178 23.19 -2.33 -5.06
N LEU A 179 22.19 -2.53 -4.20
CA LEU A 179 21.38 -1.45 -3.64
C LEU A 179 22.04 -0.77 -2.43
N GLN A 180 22.78 -1.52 -1.63
CA GLN A 180 23.38 -1.04 -0.39
C GLN A 180 24.65 -0.20 -0.60
N LYS A 181 25.35 -0.40 -1.72
CA LYS A 181 26.63 0.24 -1.99
C LYS A 181 26.63 0.93 -3.37
N PRO A 182 26.57 2.27 -3.42
CA PRO A 182 26.36 3.19 -2.30
C PRO A 182 24.90 3.13 -1.75
N PRO A 183 24.65 3.62 -0.52
CA PRO A 183 23.33 3.62 0.10
C PRO A 183 22.22 4.16 -0.80
N THR A 184 21.22 3.35 -1.07
CA THR A 184 20.08 3.72 -1.93
C THR A 184 18.80 3.85 -1.12
N MET A 185 17.94 4.78 -1.50
CA MET A 185 16.55 4.82 -1.08
C MET A 185 15.67 4.57 -2.31
N ILE A 186 14.76 3.61 -2.22
CA ILE A 186 13.79 3.32 -3.27
C ILE A 186 12.46 3.97 -2.89
N VAL A 187 11.86 4.69 -3.83
CA VAL A 187 10.66 5.49 -3.65
C VAL A 187 9.59 5.03 -4.63
N GLY A 188 8.35 4.95 -4.16
CA GLY A 188 7.16 4.77 -4.99
C GLY A 188 6.27 5.99 -4.89
N MET A 189 5.69 6.40 -6.01
CA MET A 189 4.82 7.58 -6.10
C MET A 189 3.60 7.26 -6.96
N ASP A 190 2.43 7.70 -6.53
CA ASP A 190 1.18 7.52 -7.26
C ASP A 190 0.18 8.64 -6.92
N VAL A 191 -0.76 8.88 -7.83
CA VAL A 191 -1.92 9.76 -7.63
C VAL A 191 -3.19 9.03 -8.08
N THR A 192 -4.19 9.00 -7.21
CA THR A 192 -5.53 8.48 -7.53
C THR A 192 -6.54 9.60 -7.66
N HIS A 193 -7.39 9.52 -8.69
CA HIS A 193 -8.43 10.48 -8.97
C HIS A 193 -9.83 10.00 -8.53
N PRO A 194 -10.73 10.93 -8.17
CA PRO A 194 -12.15 10.61 -8.04
C PRO A 194 -12.72 10.09 -9.37
N GLY A 195 -13.68 9.17 -9.27
CA GLY A 195 -14.39 8.62 -10.43
C GLY A 195 -15.55 9.52 -10.90
N PRO A 196 -16.23 9.15 -11.99
CA PRO A 196 -17.35 9.95 -12.52
C PRO A 196 -18.54 10.11 -11.56
N SER A 197 -18.75 9.16 -10.64
CA SER A 197 -19.88 9.12 -9.71
C SER A 197 -19.62 9.79 -8.35
N THR A 198 -18.50 10.50 -8.20
CA THR A 198 -18.13 11.19 -6.95
C THR A 198 -18.66 12.61 -6.94
N VAL A 199 -18.75 13.24 -5.77
CA VAL A 199 -19.09 14.67 -5.68
C VAL A 199 -18.08 15.51 -6.49
N LYS A 200 -18.56 16.44 -7.33
CA LYS A 200 -17.70 17.37 -8.10
C LYS A 200 -16.79 18.13 -7.12
N GLY A 201 -15.54 18.38 -7.51
CA GLY A 201 -14.56 19.01 -6.62
C GLY A 201 -13.89 18.07 -5.61
N THR A 202 -14.29 16.79 -5.51
CA THR A 202 -13.61 15.83 -4.62
C THR A 202 -12.10 15.81 -4.92
N PRO A 203 -11.23 15.94 -3.90
CA PRO A 203 -9.77 15.98 -4.10
C PRO A 203 -9.20 14.69 -4.72
N SER A 204 -8.10 14.84 -5.45
CA SER A 204 -7.22 13.69 -5.75
C SER A 204 -6.32 13.41 -4.54
N ILE A 205 -5.82 12.19 -4.44
CA ILE A 205 -4.95 11.77 -3.34
C ILE A 205 -3.61 11.37 -3.93
N ALA A 206 -2.54 11.97 -3.42
CA ALA A 206 -1.16 11.63 -3.75
C ALA A 206 -0.53 10.82 -2.61
N ALA A 207 0.27 9.82 -2.98
CA ALA A 207 1.06 9.03 -2.06
C ALA A 207 2.53 8.99 -2.47
N VAL A 208 3.42 9.15 -1.49
CA VAL A 208 4.86 8.92 -1.63
C VAL A 208 5.29 7.93 -0.55
N VAL A 209 5.81 6.79 -0.96
CA VAL A 209 6.31 5.74 -0.07
C VAL A 209 7.80 5.57 -0.30
N ALA A 210 8.58 5.27 0.73
CA ALA A 210 10.03 5.10 0.57
C ALA A 210 10.60 4.05 1.51
N SER A 211 11.56 3.26 1.02
CA SER A 211 12.33 2.33 1.85
C SER A 211 13.03 3.11 2.95
N VAL A 212 12.96 2.67 4.20
CA VAL A 212 13.53 3.42 5.34
C VAL A 212 14.94 2.99 5.70
N ASP A 213 15.43 1.87 5.18
CA ASP A 213 16.72 1.29 5.52
C ASP A 213 17.26 0.39 4.40
N GLN A 214 18.43 -0.19 4.66
CA GLN A 214 19.15 -1.10 3.77
C GLN A 214 18.51 -2.50 3.66
N GLN A 215 17.37 -2.76 4.31
CA GLN A 215 16.62 -4.01 4.15
C GLN A 215 15.56 -3.93 3.05
N PHE A 216 15.22 -2.72 2.58
CA PHE A 216 14.28 -2.46 1.49
C PHE A 216 12.91 -3.14 1.67
N ALA A 217 12.47 -3.32 2.92
CA ALA A 217 11.23 -4.03 3.25
C ALA A 217 10.10 -3.09 3.72
N GLN A 218 10.44 -2.08 4.51
CA GLN A 218 9.48 -1.16 5.12
C GLN A 218 9.36 0.14 4.30
N TYR A 219 8.14 0.47 3.87
CA TYR A 219 7.84 1.67 3.09
C TYR A 219 6.70 2.51 3.71
N PRO A 220 6.89 3.21 4.83
CA PRO A 220 5.88 4.14 5.34
C PRO A 220 5.47 5.17 4.28
N ALA A 221 4.22 5.65 4.35
CA ALA A 221 3.65 6.56 3.35
C ALA A 221 3.51 8.01 3.86
N SER A 222 3.83 8.97 3.00
CA SER A 222 3.28 10.33 3.05
C SER A 222 2.01 10.34 2.22
N LEU A 223 0.94 10.95 2.72
CA LEU A 223 -0.32 11.12 1.99
C LEU A 223 -0.71 12.59 1.95
N ARG A 224 -1.23 13.04 0.81
CA ARG A 224 -1.74 14.41 0.62
C ARG A 224 -3.02 14.40 -0.20
N MET A 225 -3.95 15.27 0.16
CA MET A 225 -5.02 15.67 -0.75
C MET A 225 -4.49 16.77 -1.66
N GLN A 226 -4.91 16.77 -2.91
CA GLN A 226 -4.63 17.84 -3.84
C GLN A 226 -5.82 18.13 -4.73
N GLN A 227 -5.70 19.19 -5.53
CA GLN A 227 -6.72 19.60 -6.48
C GLN A 227 -7.25 18.41 -7.30
N SER A 228 -8.57 18.38 -7.51
CA SER A 228 -9.23 17.32 -8.26
C SER A 228 -8.61 17.14 -9.65
N LYS A 229 -8.38 15.88 -10.06
CA LYS A 229 -7.82 15.48 -11.35
C LYS A 229 -6.45 16.08 -11.71
N LYS A 230 -5.73 16.65 -10.73
CA LYS A 230 -4.35 17.09 -10.93
C LYS A 230 -3.43 15.87 -10.81
N GLU A 231 -2.72 15.56 -11.89
CA GLU A 231 -1.82 14.40 -11.94
C GLU A 231 -0.50 14.64 -11.19
N MET A 232 0.10 15.82 -11.34
CA MET A 232 1.39 16.12 -10.68
C MET A 232 1.24 16.31 -9.19
N ILE A 233 2.16 15.74 -8.41
CA ILE A 233 2.11 15.81 -6.96
C ILE A 233 2.44 17.23 -6.49
N THR A 234 1.47 17.86 -5.83
CA THR A 234 1.58 19.29 -5.45
C THR A 234 2.62 19.48 -4.34
N ASP A 235 2.50 18.73 -3.25
CA ASP A 235 3.36 18.85 -2.07
C ASP A 235 4.54 17.87 -2.09
N LEU A 236 5.06 17.55 -3.29
CA LEU A 236 6.08 16.50 -3.45
C LEU A 236 7.35 16.80 -2.66
N GLN A 237 7.75 18.08 -2.59
CA GLN A 237 8.91 18.50 -1.81
C GLN A 237 8.77 18.05 -0.36
N ASP A 238 7.70 18.47 0.32
CA ASP A 238 7.46 18.15 1.74
C ASP A 238 7.38 16.64 1.98
N MET A 239 6.70 15.91 1.09
CA MET A 239 6.58 14.45 1.18
C MET A 239 7.95 13.76 1.09
N MET A 240 8.82 14.23 0.19
CA MET A 240 10.20 13.74 0.09
C MET A 240 11.06 14.09 1.30
N GLU A 241 10.90 15.30 1.85
CA GLU A 241 11.58 15.70 3.09
C GLU A 241 11.18 14.81 4.28
N GLU A 242 9.91 14.43 4.40
CA GLU A 242 9.44 13.47 5.39
C GLU A 242 10.11 12.11 5.21
N ARG A 243 10.15 11.58 3.97
CA ARG A 243 10.77 10.27 3.67
C ARG A 243 12.27 10.27 3.99
N LEU A 244 12.99 11.31 3.59
CA LEU A 244 14.43 11.47 3.85
C LEU A 244 14.72 11.63 5.35
N THR A 245 13.88 12.37 6.08
CA THR A 245 14.00 12.54 7.54
C THR A 245 13.85 11.19 8.23
N LEU A 246 12.86 10.39 7.85
CA LEU A 246 12.65 9.06 8.42
C LEU A 246 13.83 8.14 8.08
N TYR A 247 14.28 8.11 6.83
CA TYR A 247 15.47 7.35 6.41
C TYR A 247 16.69 7.72 7.28
N ARG A 248 16.97 9.03 7.41
CA ARG A 248 18.07 9.53 8.22
C ARG A 248 17.97 9.09 9.69
N SER A 249 16.76 9.04 10.25
CA SER A 249 16.54 8.59 11.63
C SER A 249 16.81 7.10 11.83
N LYS A 250 16.62 6.28 10.78
CA LYS A 250 16.81 4.81 10.81
C LYS A 250 18.21 4.35 10.42
N ASN A 251 19.03 5.24 9.86
CA ASN A 251 20.37 4.91 9.35
C ASN A 251 21.45 5.76 10.02
N ASN A 252 21.46 5.85 11.36
CA ASN A 252 22.52 6.53 12.13
C ASN A 252 22.82 7.96 11.69
N ARG A 253 21.78 8.73 11.36
CA ARG A 253 21.86 10.11 10.85
C ARG A 253 22.49 10.27 9.46
N THR A 254 22.68 9.18 8.73
CA THR A 254 23.16 9.15 7.34
C THR A 254 21.99 9.23 6.34
N LEU A 255 22.17 10.03 5.30
CA LEU A 255 21.24 10.16 4.17
C LEU A 255 21.62 9.21 3.02
N PRO A 256 20.67 8.81 2.16
CA PRO A 256 20.99 7.97 1.01
C PRO A 256 21.87 8.75 0.01
N GLN A 257 22.74 8.06 -0.71
CA GLN A 257 23.56 8.67 -1.77
C GLN A 257 22.90 8.54 -3.16
N ARG A 258 21.96 7.59 -3.29
CA ARG A 258 21.17 7.36 -4.50
C ARG A 258 19.69 7.30 -4.15
N ILE A 259 18.86 7.82 -5.04
CA ILE A 259 17.40 7.76 -4.91
C ILE A 259 16.83 7.23 -6.23
N LEU A 260 16.17 6.07 -6.16
CA LEU A 260 15.49 5.45 -7.28
C LEU A 260 13.98 5.58 -7.08
N VAL A 261 13.33 6.32 -7.97
CA VAL A 261 11.90 6.64 -7.91
C VAL A 261 11.14 5.86 -8.97
N TYR A 262 10.08 5.18 -8.56
CA TYR A 262 9.08 4.59 -9.44
C TYR A 262 7.76 5.37 -9.36
N ARG A 263 7.40 6.06 -10.44
CA ARG A 263 6.19 6.91 -10.54
C ARG A 263 5.12 6.20 -11.38
N ASP A 264 4.05 5.73 -10.74
CA ASP A 264 2.84 5.22 -11.41
C ASP A 264 1.81 6.35 -11.58
N GLY A 265 0.87 6.21 -12.49
CA GLY A 265 -0.27 7.13 -12.66
C GLY A 265 -0.16 8.13 -13.82
N VAL A 266 1.03 8.35 -14.38
CA VAL A 266 1.23 9.34 -15.46
C VAL A 266 1.12 8.73 -16.86
N SER A 267 0.53 9.49 -17.79
CA SER A 267 0.48 9.14 -19.22
C SER A 267 1.68 9.70 -19.99
N GLU A 268 1.98 9.15 -21.17
CA GLU A 268 3.12 9.57 -22.03
C GLU A 268 3.14 11.08 -22.29
N GLY A 269 1.98 11.68 -22.57
CA GLY A 269 1.86 13.13 -22.79
C GLY A 269 2.20 14.01 -21.57
N GLN A 270 2.43 13.42 -20.40
CA GLN A 270 2.76 14.12 -19.16
C GLN A 270 4.21 13.87 -18.71
N PHE A 271 5.00 13.09 -19.45
CA PHE A 271 6.37 12.76 -19.04
C PHE A 271 7.26 14.00 -18.92
N ALA A 272 7.14 14.95 -19.85
CA ALA A 272 7.83 16.24 -19.78
C ALA A 272 7.47 17.03 -18.52
N ILE A 273 6.20 16.99 -18.10
CA ILE A 273 5.72 17.68 -16.89
C ILE A 273 6.37 17.06 -15.64
N VAL A 274 6.56 15.74 -15.58
CA VAL A 274 7.30 15.10 -14.47
C VAL A 274 8.73 15.64 -14.39
N VAL A 275 9.39 15.83 -15.53
CA VAL A 275 10.76 16.38 -15.60
C VAL A 275 10.80 17.85 -15.18
N GLU A 276 9.84 18.64 -15.61
CA GLU A 276 9.80 20.10 -15.40
C GLU A 276 9.23 20.52 -14.04
N ASP A 277 8.36 19.70 -13.42
CA ASP A 277 7.68 20.01 -12.16
C ASP A 277 8.10 19.10 -10.99
N GLU A 278 7.98 17.77 -11.12
CA GLU A 278 8.22 16.85 -10.01
C GLU A 278 9.72 16.71 -9.66
N ILE A 279 10.60 16.61 -10.67
CA ILE A 279 12.06 16.50 -10.43
C ILE A 279 12.63 17.71 -9.68
N PRO A 280 12.33 18.97 -10.06
CA PRO A 280 12.76 20.13 -9.30
C PRO A 280 12.29 20.12 -7.85
N LYS A 281 11.05 19.69 -7.57
CA LYS A 281 10.52 19.56 -6.19
C LYS A 281 11.29 18.52 -5.37
N MET A 282 11.63 17.37 -5.96
CA MET A 282 12.49 16.38 -5.29
C MET A 282 13.87 16.96 -4.98
N ARG A 283 14.47 17.67 -5.94
CA ARG A 283 15.77 18.34 -5.73
C ARG A 283 15.68 19.45 -4.69
N ALA A 284 14.58 20.18 -4.60
CA ALA A 284 14.34 21.17 -3.56
C ALA A 284 14.30 20.52 -2.17
N ALA A 285 13.65 19.36 -2.03
CA ALA A 285 13.64 18.59 -0.78
C ALA A 285 15.06 18.20 -0.33
N PHE A 286 15.99 17.93 -1.26
CA PHE A 286 17.38 17.62 -0.92
C PHE A 286 18.09 18.81 -0.27
N ARG A 287 17.79 20.04 -0.71
CA ARG A 287 18.43 21.27 -0.19
C ARG A 287 18.16 21.50 1.28
N LYS A 288 17.04 21.00 1.83
CA LYS A 288 16.77 21.03 3.28
C LYS A 288 17.86 20.33 4.12
N PHE A 289 18.59 19.41 3.50
CA PHE A 289 19.65 18.65 4.15
C PHE A 289 21.06 19.15 3.78
N ASP A 290 21.16 20.31 3.12
CA ASP A 290 22.44 20.98 2.93
C ASP A 290 23.07 21.29 4.30
N THR A 291 24.37 21.07 4.40
CA THR A 291 25.17 21.48 5.56
C THR A 291 26.06 22.64 5.16
N PRO A 292 26.52 23.48 6.10
CA PRO A 292 27.42 24.59 5.76
C PRO A 292 28.68 24.13 5.00
N GLN A 293 29.12 22.90 5.22
CA GLN A 293 30.32 22.33 4.60
C GLN A 293 30.05 21.57 3.30
N THR A 294 28.84 21.07 3.07
CA THR A 294 28.55 20.20 1.92
C THR A 294 27.08 20.27 1.50
N PRO A 295 26.79 20.58 0.22
CA PRO A 295 25.45 20.46 -0.32
C PRO A 295 25.06 18.99 -0.49
N TYR A 296 23.83 18.64 -0.13
CA TYR A 296 23.30 17.29 -0.30
C TYR A 296 22.68 17.12 -1.70
N ARG A 297 23.38 16.39 -2.56
CA ARG A 297 22.98 16.14 -3.96
C ARG A 297 23.09 14.65 -4.28
N PRO A 298 22.15 13.81 -3.80
CA PRO A 298 22.14 12.39 -4.14
C PRO A 298 21.87 12.20 -5.63
N LYS A 299 22.40 11.12 -6.22
CA LYS A 299 22.09 10.74 -7.60
C LYS A 299 20.62 10.30 -7.69
N LEU A 300 19.84 11.00 -8.49
CA LEU A 300 18.42 10.72 -8.71
C LEU A 300 18.21 9.91 -10.00
N THR A 301 17.34 8.91 -9.94
CA THR A 301 16.82 8.21 -11.12
C THR A 301 15.32 8.06 -10.99
N VAL A 302 14.59 8.43 -12.04
CA VAL A 302 13.12 8.46 -12.05
C VAL A 302 12.63 7.61 -13.19
N VAL A 303 11.86 6.58 -12.85
CA VAL A 303 11.29 5.60 -13.76
C VAL A 303 9.77 5.69 -13.68
N ILE A 304 9.14 6.07 -14.78
CA ILE A 304 7.70 6.08 -14.92
C ILE A 304 7.21 4.65 -15.18
N CYS A 305 6.12 4.26 -14.51
CA CYS A 305 5.52 2.94 -14.60
C CYS A 305 4.17 3.02 -15.32
N GLY A 306 4.15 2.66 -16.61
CA GLY A 306 2.94 2.55 -17.41
C GLY A 306 2.31 1.16 -17.29
N LYS A 307 1.28 0.99 -16.46
CA LYS A 307 0.51 -0.28 -16.39
C LYS A 307 -0.68 -0.33 -17.35
N ARG A 308 -1.17 0.82 -17.81
CA ARG A 308 -2.41 0.94 -18.58
C ARG A 308 -2.16 1.28 -20.07
N HIS A 309 -1.54 0.37 -20.83
CA HIS A 309 -1.32 0.49 -22.29
C HIS A 309 -1.87 -0.69 -23.14
N HIS A 310 -1.98 -0.53 -24.45
CA HIS A 310 -2.58 -1.54 -25.33
C HIS A 310 -1.63 -2.70 -25.72
N THR A 311 -0.32 -2.58 -25.46
CA THR A 311 0.69 -3.61 -25.77
C THR A 311 0.46 -4.94 -25.04
N ARG A 312 0.56 -6.06 -25.77
CA ARG A 312 0.56 -7.45 -25.26
C ARG A 312 1.66 -8.23 -25.96
N PHE A 313 2.20 -9.24 -25.28
CA PHE A 313 3.22 -10.14 -25.83
C PHE A 313 2.74 -11.57 -25.82
N TYR A 314 3.18 -12.32 -26.83
CA TYR A 314 2.87 -13.73 -27.00
C TYR A 314 4.17 -14.48 -27.28
N PRO A 315 4.38 -15.65 -26.67
CA PRO A 315 5.47 -16.54 -27.04
C PRO A 315 5.38 -16.92 -28.53
N THR A 316 6.50 -16.91 -29.24
CA THR A 316 6.57 -17.39 -30.64
C THR A 316 6.51 -18.91 -30.72
N GLU A 317 6.94 -19.61 -29.67
CA GLU A 317 6.96 -21.07 -29.57
C GLU A 317 6.34 -21.53 -28.26
N ALA A 318 5.61 -22.65 -28.29
CA ALA A 318 4.92 -23.21 -27.14
C ALA A 318 5.86 -23.53 -25.96
N GLN A 319 7.11 -23.91 -26.24
CA GLN A 319 8.11 -24.20 -25.21
C GLN A 319 8.50 -22.95 -24.39
N HIS A 320 8.33 -21.75 -24.92
CA HIS A 320 8.63 -20.48 -24.24
C HIS A 320 7.40 -19.88 -23.55
N ALA A 321 6.25 -20.53 -23.65
CA ALA A 321 5.05 -20.16 -22.93
C ALA A 321 5.09 -20.63 -21.48
N ASP A 322 4.40 -19.90 -20.60
CA ASP A 322 3.95 -20.43 -19.33
C ASP A 322 2.72 -21.35 -19.53
N ARG A 323 2.27 -21.97 -18.44
CA ARG A 323 1.12 -22.90 -18.47
C ARG A 323 -0.17 -22.29 -19.04
N ASP A 324 -0.33 -20.97 -18.96
CA ASP A 324 -1.55 -20.27 -19.39
C ASP A 324 -1.37 -19.62 -20.78
N GLY A 325 -0.27 -19.93 -21.48
CA GLY A 325 0.02 -19.43 -22.83
C GLY A 325 0.66 -18.04 -22.87
N ASN A 326 1.03 -17.47 -21.71
CA ASN A 326 1.68 -16.17 -21.64
C ASN A 326 3.20 -16.30 -21.75
N PRO A 327 3.94 -15.21 -22.02
CA PRO A 327 5.39 -15.19 -21.82
C PRO A 327 5.76 -15.59 -20.39
N ARG A 328 6.94 -16.18 -20.21
CA ARG A 328 7.42 -16.53 -18.87
C ARG A 328 7.67 -15.28 -18.02
N PRO A 329 7.45 -15.32 -16.69
CA PRO A 329 7.81 -14.22 -15.81
C PRO A 329 9.29 -13.84 -15.94
N GLY A 330 9.59 -12.55 -15.90
CA GLY A 330 10.91 -12.00 -16.19
C GLY A 330 11.15 -11.69 -17.67
N THR A 331 10.16 -11.87 -18.55
CA THR A 331 10.26 -11.44 -19.95
C THR A 331 10.46 -9.93 -20.03
N VAL A 332 11.51 -9.50 -20.71
CA VAL A 332 11.84 -8.10 -21.01
C VAL A 332 11.77 -7.88 -22.51
N VAL A 333 11.21 -6.75 -22.92
CA VAL A 333 11.22 -6.27 -24.31
C VAL A 333 11.69 -4.82 -24.32
N ASP A 334 12.90 -4.59 -24.81
CA ASP A 334 13.55 -3.28 -24.88
C ASP A 334 14.00 -2.91 -26.32
N ARG A 335 13.53 -3.66 -27.32
CA ARG A 335 13.83 -3.45 -28.75
C ARG A 335 12.61 -3.61 -29.64
N GLY A 336 12.68 -2.99 -30.81
CA GLY A 336 11.71 -3.13 -31.90
C GLY A 336 10.44 -2.30 -31.73
N ILE A 337 9.86 -2.29 -30.53
CA ILE A 337 8.61 -1.58 -30.22
C ILE A 337 8.76 -0.52 -29.12
N THR A 338 9.97 -0.35 -28.60
CA THR A 338 10.34 0.69 -27.63
C THR A 338 10.78 1.96 -28.35
N ALA A 339 11.00 3.04 -27.59
CA ALA A 339 11.44 4.31 -28.14
C ALA A 339 12.86 4.18 -28.74
N ILE A 340 13.16 4.97 -29.77
CA ILE A 340 14.42 4.85 -30.53
C ILE A 340 15.58 5.49 -29.79
N TYR A 341 15.35 6.65 -29.17
CA TYR A 341 16.40 7.47 -28.55
C TYR A 341 16.32 7.49 -27.03
N GLU A 342 15.18 7.09 -26.49
CA GLU A 342 14.84 7.18 -25.09
C GLU A 342 15.03 5.85 -24.39
N PHE A 343 15.16 5.88 -23.06
CA PHE A 343 15.44 4.69 -22.28
C PHE A 343 14.13 4.13 -21.72
N ASP A 344 13.54 3.17 -22.43
CA ASP A 344 12.35 2.46 -21.99
C ASP A 344 12.43 0.95 -22.25
N PHE A 345 11.61 0.20 -21.51
CA PHE A 345 11.48 -1.24 -21.67
C PHE A 345 10.15 -1.73 -21.12
N PHE A 346 9.64 -2.83 -21.65
CA PHE A 346 8.55 -3.57 -21.04
C PHE A 346 9.10 -4.70 -20.18
N LEU A 347 8.47 -4.95 -19.03
CA LEU A 347 8.80 -6.07 -18.17
C LEU A 347 7.52 -6.77 -17.70
N GLN A 348 7.47 -8.07 -17.91
CA GLN A 348 6.46 -8.95 -17.32
C GLN A 348 7.06 -9.72 -16.13
N ALA A 349 7.10 -9.10 -14.95
CA ALA A 349 7.73 -9.71 -13.77
C ALA A 349 6.96 -10.89 -13.14
N HIS A 350 5.70 -11.11 -13.54
CA HIS A 350 4.76 -12.01 -12.85
C HIS A 350 4.16 -13.05 -13.80
N GLY A 351 3.75 -14.19 -13.24
CA GLY A 351 2.92 -15.17 -13.95
C GLY A 351 1.45 -14.74 -14.00
N GLY A 352 0.81 -14.97 -15.14
CA GLY A 352 -0.63 -14.81 -15.30
C GLY A 352 -1.38 -15.75 -14.36
N LEU A 353 -2.48 -15.29 -13.77
CA LEU A 353 -3.43 -16.18 -13.08
C LEU A 353 -4.58 -16.57 -13.99
N GLN A 354 -4.94 -15.67 -14.91
CA GLN A 354 -6.02 -15.84 -15.87
C GLN A 354 -5.85 -14.81 -17.00
N GLY A 355 -6.15 -15.22 -18.23
CA GLY A 355 -6.13 -14.37 -19.42
C GLY A 355 -4.72 -13.96 -19.84
N THR A 356 -4.64 -12.95 -20.71
CA THR A 356 -3.37 -12.44 -21.24
C THR A 356 -2.73 -11.48 -20.24
N THR A 357 -1.49 -11.76 -19.86
CA THR A 357 -0.69 -10.89 -19.00
C THR A 357 -0.43 -9.54 -19.67
N ARG A 358 -0.46 -8.49 -18.86
CA ARG A 358 -0.05 -7.15 -19.28
C ARG A 358 1.32 -6.87 -18.69
N PRO A 359 2.38 -6.73 -19.51
CA PRO A 359 3.67 -6.26 -19.01
C PRO A 359 3.50 -4.82 -18.49
N THR A 360 4.37 -4.37 -17.62
CA THR A 360 4.47 -2.94 -17.28
C THR A 360 5.52 -2.30 -18.16
N HIS A 361 5.19 -1.15 -18.74
CA HIS A 361 6.12 -0.29 -19.47
C HIS A 361 6.87 0.59 -18.47
N TYR A 362 8.19 0.58 -18.52
CA TYR A 362 9.06 1.38 -17.68
C TYR A 362 9.79 2.38 -18.56
N TYR A 363 9.64 3.67 -18.27
CA TYR A 363 10.24 4.76 -19.04
C TYR A 363 11.11 5.63 -18.14
N VAL A 364 12.38 5.79 -18.47
CA VAL A 364 13.36 6.49 -17.63
C VAL A 364 13.46 7.96 -18.05
N VAL A 365 12.93 8.86 -17.22
CA VAL A 365 12.97 10.31 -17.48
C VAL A 365 14.18 11.01 -16.85
N CYS A 366 14.89 10.34 -15.94
CA CYS A 366 16.12 10.83 -15.32
C CYS A 366 16.99 9.65 -14.87
N ASN A 367 18.30 9.68 -15.15
CA ASN A 367 19.24 8.59 -14.84
C ASN A 367 20.61 9.10 -14.35
N GLU A 368 20.66 9.83 -13.23
CA GLU A 368 21.92 10.29 -12.64
C GLU A 368 22.71 9.16 -11.94
N MET A 369 22.06 8.02 -11.69
CA MET A 369 22.72 6.81 -11.21
C MET A 369 23.56 6.13 -12.30
N SER A 370 23.41 6.53 -13.56
CA SER A 370 24.08 5.95 -14.72
C SER A 370 23.83 4.44 -14.85
N LEU A 371 22.60 4.01 -14.54
CA LEU A 371 22.20 2.61 -14.67
C LEU A 371 22.14 2.24 -16.15
N LYS A 372 22.74 1.10 -16.49
CA LYS A 372 22.60 0.48 -17.82
C LYS A 372 21.25 -0.24 -17.91
N ALA A 373 20.84 -0.56 -19.14
CA ALA A 373 19.62 -1.31 -19.43
C ALA A 373 19.53 -2.60 -18.58
N ASP A 374 20.51 -3.48 -18.69
CA ASP A 374 20.55 -4.74 -17.93
C ASP A 374 20.45 -4.53 -16.41
N ASP A 375 21.18 -3.54 -15.87
CA ASP A 375 21.18 -3.27 -14.43
C ASP A 375 19.80 -2.82 -13.94
N LEU A 376 19.15 -1.90 -14.66
CA LEU A 376 17.83 -1.40 -14.29
C LEU A 376 16.73 -2.44 -14.50
N GLN A 377 16.79 -3.21 -15.59
CA GLN A 377 15.82 -4.26 -15.90
C GLN A 377 15.86 -5.38 -14.86
N VAL A 378 17.07 -5.89 -14.55
CA VAL A 378 17.26 -6.93 -13.54
C VAL A 378 16.86 -6.42 -12.16
N LEU A 379 17.22 -5.18 -11.81
CA LEU A 379 16.84 -4.58 -10.54
C LEU A 379 15.31 -4.42 -10.42
N THR A 380 14.65 -3.88 -11.44
CA THR A 380 13.19 -3.67 -11.45
C THR A 380 12.46 -5.01 -11.36
N ASN A 381 12.95 -6.04 -12.05
CA ASN A 381 12.42 -7.40 -11.92
C ASN A 381 12.58 -7.91 -10.49
N ALA A 382 13.79 -7.84 -9.91
CA ALA A 382 14.03 -8.31 -8.55
C ALA A 382 13.16 -7.57 -7.51
N VAL A 383 13.06 -6.25 -7.59
CA VAL A 383 12.21 -5.45 -6.69
C VAL A 383 10.73 -5.81 -6.81
N SER A 384 10.28 -6.36 -7.94
CA SER A 384 8.90 -6.87 -8.10
C SER A 384 8.61 -8.13 -7.26
N TYR A 385 9.63 -8.77 -6.68
CA TYR A 385 9.50 -9.90 -5.74
C TYR A 385 9.45 -9.47 -4.27
N THR A 386 9.60 -8.18 -3.95
CA THR A 386 9.62 -7.69 -2.56
C THR A 386 8.24 -7.27 -2.04
N PHE A 387 7.16 -7.60 -2.77
CA PHE A 387 5.81 -7.23 -2.37
C PHE A 387 5.34 -8.01 -1.14
N ALA A 388 5.30 -7.32 -0.01
CA ALA A 388 5.28 -7.95 1.30
C ALA A 388 3.95 -8.66 1.64
N ARG A 389 2.87 -8.41 0.89
CA ARG A 389 1.54 -9.01 1.14
C ARG A 389 1.32 -10.34 0.43
N ALA A 390 2.26 -10.80 -0.38
CA ALA A 390 2.10 -12.03 -1.13
C ALA A 390 3.44 -12.78 -1.26
N THR A 391 3.35 -14.07 -1.54
CA THR A 391 4.50 -14.89 -1.91
C THR A 391 4.55 -15.09 -3.42
N LYS A 392 4.48 -13.99 -4.15
CA LYS A 392 4.60 -13.98 -5.61
C LYS A 392 5.12 -12.63 -6.10
N ALA A 393 5.77 -12.63 -7.24
CA ALA A 393 6.07 -11.40 -7.95
C ALA A 393 4.78 -10.70 -8.39
N VAL A 394 4.83 -9.37 -8.41
CA VAL A 394 3.72 -8.50 -8.81
C VAL A 394 3.98 -7.87 -10.17
N SER A 395 2.91 -7.45 -10.84
CA SER A 395 3.01 -6.85 -12.18
C SER A 395 3.69 -5.49 -12.17
N LEU A 396 3.32 -4.67 -11.19
CA LEU A 396 3.87 -3.33 -10.96
C LEU A 396 4.92 -3.47 -9.86
N VAL A 397 6.11 -2.90 -10.07
CA VAL A 397 7.20 -2.93 -9.11
C VAL A 397 6.76 -2.49 -7.71
N SER A 398 7.21 -3.20 -6.68
CA SER A 398 6.63 -3.12 -5.32
C SER A 398 6.48 -1.71 -4.74
N PRO A 399 7.45 -0.78 -4.86
CA PRO A 399 7.31 0.60 -4.36
C PRO A 399 6.14 1.34 -4.99
N ALA A 400 5.99 1.29 -6.32
CA ALA A 400 4.86 1.92 -7.00
C ALA A 400 3.54 1.27 -6.57
N TYR A 401 3.52 -0.06 -6.42
CA TYR A 401 2.32 -0.75 -5.94
C TYR A 401 1.97 -0.40 -4.48
N TYR A 402 2.97 -0.12 -3.64
CA TYR A 402 2.74 0.39 -2.29
C TYR A 402 2.16 1.81 -2.29
N ALA A 403 2.57 2.67 -3.23
CA ALA A 403 1.97 4.00 -3.39
C ALA A 403 0.50 3.91 -3.80
N ASP A 404 0.14 3.06 -4.77
CA ASP A 404 -1.25 2.75 -5.15
C ASP A 404 -2.08 2.28 -3.93
N LEU A 405 -1.56 1.33 -3.15
CA LEU A 405 -2.23 0.89 -1.93
C LEU A 405 -2.40 2.00 -0.87
N ALA A 406 -1.45 2.94 -0.78
CA ALA A 406 -1.54 4.09 0.12
C ALA A 406 -2.58 5.11 -0.38
N CYS A 407 -2.63 5.37 -1.68
CA CYS A 407 -3.69 6.13 -2.34
C CYS A 407 -5.08 5.55 -2.05
N GLU A 408 -5.26 4.25 -2.28
CA GLU A 408 -6.50 3.53 -1.99
C GLU A 408 -6.86 3.55 -0.50
N ARG A 409 -5.86 3.58 0.40
CA ARG A 409 -6.12 3.81 1.82
C ARG A 409 -6.64 5.23 2.06
N GLY A 410 -6.04 6.25 1.47
CA GLY A 410 -6.51 7.63 1.57
C GLY A 410 -7.95 7.80 1.09
N ARG A 411 -8.38 7.04 0.06
CA ARG A 411 -9.77 7.05 -0.42
C ARG A 411 -10.77 6.60 0.65
N CYS A 412 -10.36 5.76 1.60
CA CYS A 412 -11.20 5.39 2.73
C CYS A 412 -11.56 6.61 3.60
N TYR A 413 -10.69 7.61 3.67
CA TYR A 413 -10.89 8.81 4.49
C TYR A 413 -11.87 9.78 3.83
N LEU A 414 -11.92 9.79 2.51
CA LEU A 414 -12.87 10.58 1.71
C LEU A 414 -14.06 9.75 1.21
N HIS A 415 -14.33 8.59 1.81
CA HIS A 415 -15.30 7.61 1.31
C HIS A 415 -16.68 8.20 1.07
N LYS A 416 -17.16 9.08 1.96
CA LYS A 416 -18.47 9.76 1.83
C LYS A 416 -18.59 10.53 0.50
N LEU A 417 -17.64 11.42 0.21
CA LEU A 417 -17.60 12.20 -1.02
C LEU A 417 -17.42 11.31 -2.27
N LEU A 418 -16.61 10.25 -2.13
CA LEU A 418 -16.41 9.26 -3.21
C LEU A 418 -17.65 8.38 -3.48
N GLN A 419 -18.63 8.35 -2.59
CA GLN A 419 -19.94 7.72 -2.81
C GLN A 419 -21.00 8.71 -3.34
N GLY A 420 -20.60 9.93 -3.72
CA GLY A 420 -21.53 10.95 -4.23
C GLY A 420 -22.38 11.61 -3.14
N ILE A 421 -21.97 11.49 -1.87
CA ILE A 421 -22.70 12.04 -0.72
C ILE A 421 -21.90 13.22 -0.17
N SER A 422 -22.55 14.37 0.01
CA SER A 422 -22.00 15.55 0.69
C SER A 422 -23.00 16.06 1.71
N SER A 423 -22.51 16.63 2.82
CA SER A 423 -23.36 17.29 3.82
C SER A 423 -23.95 18.61 3.32
N SER A 424 -23.35 19.23 2.32
CA SER A 424 -23.72 20.58 1.88
C SER A 424 -24.99 20.64 1.03
N GLY A 425 -25.54 19.49 0.60
CA GLY A 425 -26.78 19.40 -0.16
C GLY A 425 -26.72 20.10 -1.53
N THR A 426 -26.99 19.38 -2.62
CA THR A 426 -27.16 19.96 -3.97
C THR A 426 -28.45 20.80 -4.11
N THR A 427 -28.91 21.46 -3.06
CA THR A 427 -30.14 22.28 -3.00
C THR A 427 -29.87 23.78 -2.86
N ALA A 428 -28.74 24.26 -3.35
CA ALA A 428 -28.54 25.69 -3.58
C ALA A 428 -28.63 25.96 -5.09
N THR A 429 -29.84 26.21 -5.59
CA THR A 429 -30.12 26.70 -6.96
C THR A 429 -29.54 28.10 -7.26
N SER A 430 -28.63 28.60 -6.41
CA SER A 430 -28.06 29.95 -6.47
C SER A 430 -26.58 30.06 -6.09
N ALA A 431 -25.89 28.95 -5.77
CA ALA A 431 -24.46 29.00 -5.48
C ALA A 431 -23.63 29.01 -6.78
N SER A 432 -22.62 29.87 -6.87
CA SER A 432 -21.67 29.82 -7.98
C SER A 432 -20.87 28.51 -7.94
N GLU A 433 -20.44 28.00 -9.09
CA GLU A 433 -19.66 26.76 -9.17
C GLU A 433 -18.40 26.78 -8.29
N SER A 434 -17.79 27.97 -8.13
CA SER A 434 -16.64 28.18 -7.26
C SER A 434 -16.95 27.92 -5.78
N GLN A 435 -18.12 28.34 -5.31
CA GLN A 435 -18.51 28.22 -3.91
C GLN A 435 -18.84 26.76 -3.55
N ALA A 436 -19.43 26.02 -4.50
CA ALA A 436 -19.70 24.59 -4.34
C ALA A 436 -18.40 23.76 -4.26
N ASP A 437 -17.39 24.07 -5.09
CA ASP A 437 -16.09 23.39 -5.06
C ASP A 437 -15.33 23.68 -3.74
N ASP A 438 -15.41 24.92 -3.23
CA ASP A 438 -14.82 25.30 -1.94
C ASP A 438 -15.49 24.58 -0.75
N ASP A 439 -16.81 24.41 -0.78
CA ASP A 439 -17.54 23.67 0.24
C ASP A 439 -17.15 22.18 0.28
N VAL A 440 -17.02 21.55 -0.89
CA VAL A 440 -16.57 20.16 -1.00
C VAL A 440 -15.14 20.02 -0.52
N ARG A 441 -14.26 20.99 -0.85
CA ARG A 441 -12.89 21.01 -0.35
C ARG A 441 -12.85 21.11 1.18
N ARG A 442 -13.65 21.98 1.77
CA ARG A 442 -13.74 22.14 3.23
C ARG A 442 -14.26 20.88 3.92
N GLU A 443 -15.28 20.23 3.35
CA GLU A 443 -15.77 18.93 3.84
C GLU A 443 -14.67 17.86 3.74
N ALA A 444 -13.94 17.81 2.63
CA ALA A 444 -12.81 16.89 2.45
C ALA A 444 -11.69 17.15 3.47
N GLU A 445 -11.37 18.40 3.79
CA GLU A 445 -10.37 18.76 4.81
C GLU A 445 -10.79 18.33 6.22
N GLN A 446 -12.07 18.49 6.57
CA GLN A 446 -12.61 18.00 7.83
C GLN A 446 -12.56 16.48 7.93
N MET A 447 -12.93 15.78 6.86
CA MET A 447 -12.85 14.32 6.78
C MET A 447 -11.41 13.84 6.80
N TRP A 448 -10.50 14.48 6.08
CA TRP A 448 -9.10 14.10 6.05
C TRP A 448 -8.46 14.25 7.42
N HIS A 449 -8.84 15.29 8.17
CA HIS A 449 -8.37 15.57 9.54
C HIS A 449 -6.84 15.51 9.68
N GLY A 450 -6.12 16.02 8.66
CA GLY A 450 -4.66 15.98 8.59
C GLY A 450 -4.07 14.61 8.22
N GLY A 451 -4.87 13.59 7.97
CA GLY A 451 -4.45 12.25 7.60
C GLY A 451 -3.78 11.49 8.75
N VAL A 452 -2.88 10.58 8.41
CA VAL A 452 -2.18 9.73 9.39
C VAL A 452 -1.00 10.48 10.00
N LYS A 453 -1.15 10.98 11.22
CA LYS A 453 -0.11 11.74 11.95
C LYS A 453 0.34 11.10 13.26
N GLY A 454 -0.43 10.14 13.77
CA GLY A 454 -0.18 9.52 15.06
C GLY A 454 1.12 8.69 15.08
N PRO A 455 1.83 8.65 16.22
CA PRO A 455 3.10 7.92 16.34
C PRO A 455 2.95 6.40 16.18
N GLY A 456 1.75 5.85 16.36
CA GLY A 456 1.47 4.42 16.15
C GLY A 456 1.43 4.00 14.69
N LEU A 457 1.14 4.92 13.77
CA LEU A 457 0.94 4.60 12.35
C LEU A 457 1.88 5.31 11.37
N LYS A 458 2.29 6.55 11.66
CA LYS A 458 2.95 7.44 10.66
C LYS A 458 4.22 6.85 10.04
N ASP A 459 4.95 6.03 10.80
CA ASP A 459 6.24 5.45 10.42
C ASP A 459 6.15 3.93 10.13
N ILE A 460 4.94 3.40 9.89
CA ILE A 460 4.73 2.00 9.49
C ILE A 460 3.93 1.89 8.19
N MET A 461 3.91 0.69 7.60
CA MET A 461 3.11 0.40 6.40
C MET A 461 1.62 0.16 6.72
N PHE A 462 0.96 1.15 7.33
CA PHE A 462 -0.44 1.02 7.78
C PHE A 462 -1.42 0.66 6.65
N TYR A 463 -1.11 1.10 5.42
CA TYR A 463 -1.91 0.92 4.21
C TYR A 463 -1.92 -0.51 3.66
N LEU A 464 -1.00 -1.38 4.12
CA LEU A 464 -1.05 -2.82 3.81
C LEU A 464 -2.31 -3.48 4.37
#